data_AF-V4NN50-F1
#
_entry.id   AF-V4NN50-F1
#
_cell.length_a   1.000
_cell.length_b   1.000
_cell.length_c   1.000
_cell.angle_alpha   90.00
_cell.angle_beta   90.00
_cell.angle_gamma   90.00
#
_symmetry.space_group_name_H-M   'P 1'
#
loop_
_entity.id
_entity.type
_entity.pdbx_description
1 polymer ?
#
loop_
_entity_poly.entity_id
_entity_poly.type
_entity_poly.pdbx_seq_one_letter_code
_entity_poly.pdbx_strand_id
1 'polypeptide(L)'
;MPAIRLETDIATAKSSGRSVDALDILIARVAAGERPALTAIYHLMAGKMLALLLDVTPDRAAAEGVITATFVAIWRRAEDFQTFPGTASDWLFSILRDEAVTALGSLDALLPAHPRLRH
;
A
#
# COMPACT_ATOMS: atom_id res chain seq x y z
N MET A 1 5.92 -14.00 -25.23
CA MET A 1 6.49 -13.14 -24.17
C MET A 1 5.58 -13.29 -22.95
N PRO A 2 6.09 -13.73 -21.79
CA PRO A 2 5.21 -14.21 -20.73
C PRO A 2 4.50 -13.03 -20.06
N ALA A 3 3.19 -13.14 -20.02
CA ALA A 3 2.30 -12.28 -19.26
C ALA A 3 2.67 -12.36 -17.77
N ILE A 4 3.13 -11.25 -17.21
CA ILE A 4 3.13 -11.04 -15.75
C ILE A 4 1.67 -10.83 -15.39
N ARG A 5 0.95 -11.94 -15.30
CA ARG A 5 -0.38 -11.99 -14.74
C ARG A 5 -0.20 -11.85 -13.24
N LEU A 6 -0.22 -10.61 -12.76
CA LEU A 6 -0.55 -10.30 -11.37
C LEU A 6 -2.03 -10.64 -11.16
N GLU A 7 -2.35 -11.93 -11.30
CA GLU A 7 -3.46 -12.52 -10.58
C GLU A 7 -3.21 -12.16 -9.13
N THR A 8 -4.04 -11.25 -8.68
CA THR A 8 -3.97 -10.58 -7.41
C THR A 8 -4.45 -11.56 -6.37
N ASP A 9 -3.53 -12.45 -6.03
CA ASP A 9 -3.63 -13.38 -4.92
C ASP A 9 -3.23 -12.70 -3.59
N ILE A 10 -3.05 -11.37 -3.58
CA ILE A 10 -2.94 -10.61 -2.33
C ILE A 10 -4.22 -10.66 -1.47
N ALA A 11 -5.30 -11.29 -1.98
CA ALA A 11 -6.54 -11.55 -1.25
C ALA A 11 -6.70 -12.99 -0.70
N THR A 12 -5.70 -13.90 -0.76
CA THR A 12 -5.84 -15.26 -0.20
C THR A 12 -4.72 -15.73 0.74
N ALA A 13 -4.18 -14.83 1.56
CA ALA A 13 -3.71 -15.28 2.87
C ALA A 13 -4.94 -15.46 3.78
N LYS A 14 -5.61 -16.61 3.66
CA LYS A 14 -6.61 -17.06 4.64
C LYS A 14 -5.90 -17.33 5.97
N SER A 15 -5.64 -16.27 6.74
CA SER A 15 -5.25 -16.37 8.15
C SER A 15 -6.45 -16.93 8.90
N SER A 16 -6.38 -18.23 9.12
CA SER A 16 -7.33 -19.01 9.86
C SER A 16 -7.12 -18.69 11.34
N GLY A 17 -8.03 -17.93 11.95
CA GLY A 17 -7.93 -17.49 13.34
C GLY A 17 -7.28 -16.12 13.46
N ARG A 18 -7.93 -15.21 14.22
CA ARG A 18 -7.56 -13.80 14.39
C ARG A 18 -6.22 -13.65 15.12
N SER A 19 -5.11 -13.99 14.46
CA SER A 19 -3.78 -13.54 14.83
C SER A 19 -3.68 -12.08 14.40
N VAL A 20 -3.22 -11.21 15.29
CA VAL A 20 -2.94 -9.82 14.90
C VAL A 20 -1.83 -9.88 13.86
N ASP A 21 -2.12 -9.44 12.64
CA ASP A 21 -1.14 -9.43 11.57
C ASP A 21 0.03 -8.51 11.93
N ALA A 22 1.25 -8.92 11.62
CA ALA A 22 2.45 -8.17 12.01
C ALA A 22 2.43 -6.73 11.50
N LEU A 23 1.77 -6.48 10.37
CA LEU A 23 1.63 -5.17 9.77
C LEU A 23 0.65 -4.28 10.55
N ASP A 24 -0.44 -4.83 11.07
CA ASP A 24 -1.38 -4.13 11.95
C ASP A 24 -0.68 -3.62 13.22
N ILE A 25 0.19 -4.45 13.81
CA ILE A 25 1.02 -4.07 14.97
C ILE A 25 1.96 -2.92 14.60
N LEU A 26 2.60 -2.99 13.43
CA LEU A 26 3.50 -1.94 12.98
C LEU A 26 2.78 -0.61 12.76
N ILE A 27 1.59 -0.61 12.16
CA ILE A 27 0.82 0.63 11.95
C ILE A 27 0.38 1.22 13.30
N ALA A 28 -0.07 0.39 14.25
CA ALA A 28 -0.41 0.87 15.59
C ALA A 28 0.79 1.55 16.29
N ARG A 29 2.00 1.01 16.12
CA ARG A 29 3.23 1.63 16.64
C ARG A 29 3.59 2.92 15.90
N VAL A 30 3.34 3.01 14.60
CA VAL A 30 3.49 4.26 13.84
C VAL A 30 2.52 5.33 14.36
N ALA A 31 1.27 4.96 14.64
CA ALA A 31 0.29 5.87 15.25
C ALA A 31 0.75 6.38 16.63
N ALA A 32 1.49 5.56 17.38
CA ALA A 32 2.15 5.97 18.63
C ALA A 32 3.42 6.83 18.44
N GLY A 33 3.80 7.16 17.20
CA GLY A 33 4.98 7.97 16.89
C GLY A 33 6.30 7.18 16.83
N GLU A 34 6.27 5.86 16.74
CA GLU A 34 7.47 5.04 16.65
C GLU A 34 8.05 5.01 15.22
N ARG A 35 9.05 5.85 14.97
CA ARG A 35 9.81 5.87 13.69
C ARG A 35 10.39 4.50 13.26
N PRO A 36 10.88 3.64 14.18
CA PRO A 36 11.36 2.31 13.79
C PRO A 36 10.27 1.43 13.17
N ALA A 37 9.01 1.61 13.58
CA ALA A 37 7.89 0.86 13.01
C ALA A 37 7.63 1.28 11.55
N LEU A 38 7.68 2.57 11.23
CA LEU A 38 7.55 3.05 9.85
C LEU A 38 8.67 2.49 8.97
N THR A 39 9.89 2.45 9.51
CA THR A 39 11.05 1.88 8.82
C THR A 39 10.85 0.38 8.52
N ALA A 40 10.27 -0.37 9.46
CA ALA A 40 9.94 -1.77 9.23
C ALA A 40 8.87 -1.93 8.14
N ILE A 41 7.82 -1.09 8.12
CA ILE A 41 6.81 -1.09 7.05
C ILE A 41 7.49 -0.81 5.70
N TYR A 42 8.41 0.17 5.66
CA TYR A 42 9.17 0.50 4.46
C TYR A 42 9.92 -0.71 3.90
N HIS A 43 10.68 -1.42 4.73
CA HIS A 43 11.41 -2.61 4.28
C HIS A 43 10.50 -3.74 3.78
N LEU A 44 9.30 -3.87 4.33
CA LEU A 44 8.35 -4.93 3.96
C LEU A 44 7.56 -4.61 2.67
N MET A 45 7.24 -3.33 2.45
CA MET A 45 6.25 -2.93 1.45
C MET A 45 6.81 -2.09 0.30
N ALA A 46 7.88 -1.31 0.51
CA ALA A 46 8.38 -0.38 -0.51
C ALA A 46 8.72 -1.09 -1.84
N GLY A 47 9.36 -2.26 -1.79
CA GLY A 47 9.68 -3.04 -2.98
C GLY A 47 8.44 -3.52 -3.75
N LYS A 48 7.41 -3.99 -3.03
CA LYS A 48 6.15 -4.45 -3.65
C LYS A 48 5.38 -3.29 -4.28
N MET A 49 5.27 -2.17 -3.57
CA MET A 49 4.60 -0.97 -4.05
C MET A 49 5.33 -0.36 -5.25
N LEU A 50 6.66 -0.35 -5.23
CA LEU A 50 7.46 0.16 -6.35
C LEU A 50 7.29 -0.72 -7.60
N ALA A 51 7.29 -2.04 -7.45
CA ALA A 51 7.05 -2.95 -8.57
C ALA A 51 5.68 -2.71 -9.22
N LEU A 52 4.65 -2.45 -8.41
CA LEU A 52 3.31 -2.11 -8.90
C LEU A 52 3.31 -0.75 -9.61
N LEU A 53 3.92 0.28 -9.04
CA LEU A 53 3.97 1.61 -9.67
C LEU A 53 4.75 1.61 -10.99
N LEU A 54 5.78 0.77 -11.13
CA LEU A 54 6.53 0.65 -12.38
C LEU A 54 5.74 -0.03 -13.51
N ASP A 55 4.68 -0.78 -13.19
CA ASP A 55 3.73 -1.29 -14.19
C ASP A 55 2.79 -0.17 -14.70
N VAL A 56 2.59 0.87 -13.88
CA VAL A 56 1.66 1.97 -14.09
C VAL A 56 2.33 3.12 -14.85
N THR A 57 3.59 3.41 -14.49
CA THR A 57 4.39 4.48 -15.09
C THR A 57 5.79 3.96 -15.43
N PRO A 58 6.29 4.22 -16.66
CA PRO A 58 7.68 3.91 -17.00
C PRO A 58 8.69 4.88 -16.37
N ASP A 59 8.22 6.00 -15.80
CA ASP A 59 9.09 6.95 -15.10
C ASP A 59 9.38 6.47 -13.68
N ARG A 60 10.57 5.90 -13.51
CA ARG A 60 11.07 5.41 -12.22
C ARG A 60 11.19 6.52 -11.17
N ALA A 61 11.56 7.74 -11.56
CA ALA A 61 11.70 8.85 -10.62
C ALA A 61 10.32 9.29 -10.10
N ALA A 62 9.32 9.32 -10.99
CA ALA A 62 7.94 9.57 -10.59
C ALA A 62 7.42 8.49 -9.62
N ALA A 63 7.69 7.21 -9.91
CA ALA A 63 7.29 6.10 -9.02
C ALA A 63 7.95 6.20 -7.62
N GLU A 64 9.24 6.50 -7.55
CA GLU A 64 9.94 6.71 -6.26
C GLU A 64 9.40 7.94 -5.50
N GLY A 65 8.99 8.99 -6.22
CA GLY A 65 8.30 10.14 -5.65
C GLY A 65 6.98 9.73 -4.98
N VAL A 66 6.16 8.92 -5.66
CA VAL A 66 4.90 8.40 -5.10
C VAL A 66 5.15 7.53 -3.87
N ILE A 67 6.16 6.66 -3.90
CA ILE A 67 6.54 5.86 -2.73
C ILE A 67 6.88 6.76 -1.54
N THR A 68 7.72 7.76 -1.76
CA THR A 68 8.11 8.70 -0.71
C THR A 68 6.90 9.43 -0.12
N ALA A 69 6.00 9.93 -0.98
CA ALA A 69 4.77 10.58 -0.56
C ALA A 69 3.84 9.63 0.23
N THR A 70 3.74 8.36 -0.21
CA THR A 70 2.97 7.30 0.46
C THR A 70 3.45 7.07 1.88
N PHE A 71 4.77 6.96 2.12
CA PHE A 71 5.28 6.77 3.48
C PHE A 71 5.10 8.00 4.38
N VAL A 72 5.14 9.20 3.81
CA VAL A 72 4.79 10.44 4.53
C VAL A 72 3.29 10.44 4.89
N ALA A 73 2.42 10.03 3.97
CA ALA A 73 0.99 9.93 4.19
C ALA A 73 0.64 8.86 5.24
N ILE A 74 1.30 7.69 5.19
CA ILE A 74 1.17 6.64 6.20
C ILE A 74 1.49 7.18 7.59
N TRP A 75 2.60 7.89 7.74
CA TRP A 75 2.97 8.50 9.02
C TRP A 75 1.90 9.48 9.53
N ARG A 76 1.37 10.32 8.64
CA ARG A 76 0.38 11.35 8.99
C ARG A 76 -1.01 10.79 9.30
N ARG A 77 -1.37 9.67 8.66
CA ARG A 77 -2.72 9.09 8.71
C ARG A 77 -2.79 7.82 9.55
N ALA A 78 -1.70 7.40 10.21
CA ALA A 78 -1.64 6.12 10.93
C ALA A 78 -2.73 5.94 11.99
N GLU A 79 -3.22 7.03 12.59
CA GLU A 79 -4.36 6.99 13.53
C GLU A 79 -5.67 6.58 12.84
N ASP A 80 -5.87 6.94 11.56
CA ASP A 80 -7.07 6.63 10.78
C ASP A 80 -7.25 5.13 10.57
N PHE A 81 -6.14 4.36 10.56
CA PHE A 81 -6.17 2.91 10.38
C PHE A 81 -7.06 2.19 11.40
N GLN A 82 -7.13 2.69 12.64
CA GLN A 82 -7.96 2.08 13.69
C GLN A 82 -9.45 2.04 13.33
N THR A 83 -9.89 2.93 12.43
CA THR A 83 -11.28 3.02 11.96
C THR A 83 -11.47 2.44 10.55
N PHE A 84 -10.40 1.97 9.91
CA PHE A 84 -10.44 1.47 8.55
C PHE A 84 -11.07 0.07 8.49
N PRO A 85 -12.08 -0.15 7.63
CA PRO A 85 -12.65 -1.48 7.44
C PRO A 85 -11.73 -2.31 6.53
N GLY A 86 -10.79 -3.06 7.10
CA GLY A 86 -9.92 -3.95 6.35
C GLY A 86 -8.62 -4.28 7.06
N THR A 87 -7.70 -4.92 6.33
CA THR A 87 -6.36 -5.23 6.85
C THR A 87 -5.41 -4.03 6.72
N ALA A 88 -4.29 -4.07 7.44
CA ALA A 88 -3.21 -3.11 7.26
C ALA A 88 -2.73 -3.01 5.81
N SER A 89 -2.65 -4.14 5.10
CA SER A 89 -2.21 -4.16 3.71
C SER A 89 -3.19 -3.40 2.81
N ASP A 90 -4.50 -3.62 2.98
CA ASP A 90 -5.54 -2.92 2.22
C ASP A 90 -5.47 -1.40 2.43
N TRP A 91 -5.27 -0.98 3.69
CA TRP A 91 -5.13 0.43 4.03
C TRP A 91 -3.88 1.07 3.40
N LEU A 92 -2.72 0.39 3.48
CA LEU A 92 -1.49 0.87 2.85
C LEU A 92 -1.64 1.03 1.33
N PHE A 93 -2.29 0.08 0.66
CA PHE A 93 -2.55 0.18 -0.78
C PHE A 93 -3.58 1.25 -1.12
N SER A 94 -4.55 1.53 -0.23
CA SER A 94 -5.45 2.68 -0.38
C SER A 94 -4.67 3.99 -0.38
N ILE A 95 -3.71 4.17 0.54
CA ILE A 95 -2.86 5.37 0.56
C ILE A 95 -1.99 5.45 -0.69
N LEU A 96 -1.35 4.34 -1.09
CA LEU A 96 -0.54 4.30 -2.31
C LEU A 96 -1.35 4.78 -3.53
N ARG A 97 -2.60 4.33 -3.62
CA ARG A 97 -3.52 4.73 -4.68
C ARG A 97 -3.84 6.22 -4.63
N ASP A 98 -4.17 6.76 -3.46
CA ASP A 98 -4.46 8.20 -3.29
C ASP A 98 -3.27 9.04 -3.75
N GLU A 99 -2.05 8.66 -3.36
CA GLU A 99 -0.82 9.36 -3.73
C GLU A 99 -0.48 9.19 -5.21
N ALA A 100 -0.69 8.01 -5.79
CA ALA A 100 -0.50 7.77 -7.22
C ALA A 100 -1.45 8.62 -8.07
N VAL A 101 -2.73 8.71 -7.67
CA VAL A 101 -3.71 9.58 -8.34
C VAL A 101 -3.31 11.04 -8.21
N THR A 102 -2.84 11.45 -7.03
CA THR A 102 -2.42 12.84 -6.79
C THR A 102 -1.18 13.22 -7.62
N ALA A 103 -0.20 12.33 -7.74
CA ALA A 103 1.05 12.61 -8.43
C ALA A 103 0.99 12.38 -9.96
N LEU A 104 0.27 11.34 -10.41
CA LEU A 104 0.23 10.92 -11.82
C LEU A 104 -1.06 11.37 -12.52
N GLY A 105 -2.08 11.81 -11.78
CA GLY A 105 -3.36 12.28 -12.31
C GLY A 105 -4.25 11.18 -12.92
N SER A 106 -3.84 9.92 -12.89
CA SER A 106 -4.51 8.81 -13.57
C SER A 106 -4.52 7.55 -12.71
N LEU A 107 -5.72 7.02 -12.42
CA LEU A 107 -5.88 5.69 -11.79
C LEU A 107 -5.87 4.55 -12.82
N ASP A 108 -6.15 4.86 -14.09
CA ASP A 108 -6.43 3.89 -15.15
C ASP A 108 -5.31 2.85 -15.30
N ALA A 109 -4.06 3.27 -15.09
CA ALA A 109 -2.89 2.43 -15.19
C ALA A 109 -2.69 1.47 -13.99
N LEU A 110 -3.32 1.70 -12.83
CA LEU A 110 -3.33 0.77 -11.69
C LEU A 110 -4.48 -0.26 -11.76
N LEU A 111 -5.31 -0.24 -12.83
CA LEU A 111 -6.59 -0.92 -12.83
C LEU A 111 -6.82 -1.84 -14.05
N PRO A 112 -6.26 -3.06 -14.02
CA PRO A 112 -6.96 -4.23 -14.50
C PRO A 112 -7.45 -5.10 -13.33
N ALA A 113 -8.75 -4.98 -13.00
CA ALA A 113 -9.58 -5.91 -12.23
C ALA A 113 -9.37 -6.13 -10.71
N HIS A 114 -9.63 -5.11 -9.86
CA HIS A 114 -10.05 -5.32 -8.45
C HIS A 114 -11.38 -4.62 -8.14
N PRO A 115 -12.51 -5.34 -8.02
CA PRO A 115 -13.85 -4.74 -7.88
C PRO A 115 -14.21 -4.25 -6.46
N ARG A 116 -13.27 -3.70 -5.66
CA ARG A 116 -13.57 -3.26 -4.28
C ARG A 116 -13.12 -1.86 -3.87
N LEU A 117 -12.57 -1.05 -4.78
CA LEU A 117 -12.07 0.28 -4.46
C LEU A 117 -12.93 1.43 -5.02
N ARG A 118 -14.26 1.26 -4.93
CA ARG A 118 -15.25 2.33 -5.04
C ARG A 118 -16.22 2.22 -3.87
N HIS A 119 -16.08 3.09 -2.88
CA HIS A 119 -17.18 3.59 -2.07
C HIS A 119 -16.83 4.99 -1.60
#